data_AF-A0A368Q9D6-F1
#
_entry.id   AF-A0A368Q9D6-F1
#
_cell.length_a   1.000
_cell.length_b   1.000
_cell.length_c   1.000
_cell.angle_alpha   90.00
_cell.angle_beta   90.00
_cell.angle_gamma   90.00
#
_symmetry.space_group_name_H-M   'P 1'
#
loop_
_entity.id
_entity.type
_entity.pdbx_description
1 polymer ?
#
loop_
_entity_poly.entity_id
_entity_poly.type
_entity_poly.pdbx_seq_one_letter_code
_entity_poly.pdbx_strand_id
1 'polypeptide(L)'
;MVSLRAARDRRRRAMAAASPPPVPAARPPRVGLLYDERMCAHATPDGEDHPENPERLRAIWRKLDAEGFTSRCVLLKAKEAEDKYIASVHSQDHIKLMKEISSKNYSSRNKITRKFNSIYFNQGSSESAVLAAGSVIKVAEKVAAA
;
A
#
# COMPACT_ATOMS: atom_id res chain seq x y z
N MET A 1 47.76 -62.22 47.43
CA MET A 1 46.30 -62.21 47.24
C MET A 1 45.89 -60.90 46.59
N VAL A 2 45.33 -60.98 45.37
CA VAL A 2 44.31 -60.10 44.70
C VAL A 2 44.45 -58.58 44.89
N SER A 3 44.58 -57.72 43.86
CA SER A 3 43.51 -57.28 42.94
C SER A 3 44.07 -56.14 42.04
N LEU A 4 44.21 -56.29 40.72
CA LEU A 4 43.30 -55.88 39.62
C LEU A 4 43.21 -54.36 39.26
N ARG A 5 43.45 -54.10 37.96
CA ARG A 5 42.95 -53.04 37.04
C ARG A 5 43.78 -51.75 36.93
N ALA A 6 44.53 -51.51 35.84
CA ALA A 6 44.15 -51.29 34.42
C ALA A 6 43.58 -49.88 34.11
N ALA A 7 44.39 -49.13 33.36
CA ALA A 7 44.05 -48.22 32.25
C ALA A 7 43.01 -47.11 32.44
N ARG A 8 43.39 -45.87 32.05
CA ARG A 8 42.86 -45.21 30.84
C ARG A 8 43.42 -43.79 30.67
N ASP A 9 44.43 -43.72 29.82
CA ASP A 9 44.57 -42.60 28.89
C ASP A 9 43.49 -42.76 27.80
N ARG A 10 42.78 -41.69 27.45
CA ARG A 10 42.16 -41.38 26.14
C ARG A 10 41.02 -40.34 26.25
N ARG A 11 41.36 -39.14 25.78
CA ARG A 11 40.56 -38.26 24.89
C ARG A 11 39.18 -37.84 25.38
N ARG A 12 39.12 -36.65 26.00
CA ARG A 12 37.94 -35.77 25.93
C ARG A 12 37.81 -35.27 24.48
N ARG A 13 36.90 -35.85 23.70
CA ARG A 13 36.46 -35.32 22.42
C ARG A 13 35.23 -34.45 22.70
N ALA A 14 35.40 -33.13 22.71
CA ALA A 14 34.27 -32.21 22.71
C ALA A 14 33.47 -32.44 21.42
N MET A 15 32.20 -32.80 21.54
CA MET A 15 31.30 -32.80 20.38
C MET A 15 30.94 -31.35 20.09
N ALA A 16 31.51 -30.79 19.03
CA ALA A 16 31.00 -29.55 18.46
C ALA A 16 29.58 -29.83 17.95
N ALA A 17 28.59 -29.08 18.46
CA ALA A 17 27.25 -29.10 17.92
C ALA A 17 27.31 -28.64 16.46
N ALA A 18 26.77 -29.46 15.55
CA ALA A 18 26.69 -29.12 14.14
C ALA A 18 25.81 -27.87 13.97
N SER A 19 26.31 -26.87 13.25
CA SER A 19 25.53 -25.67 12.91
C SER A 19 24.27 -26.07 12.15
N PRO A 20 23.13 -25.39 12.38
CA PRO A 20 21.90 -25.66 11.64
C PRO A 20 22.14 -25.45 10.13
N PRO A 21 21.45 -26.21 9.27
CA PRO A 21 21.59 -26.06 7.83
C PRO A 21 21.21 -24.64 7.41
N PRO A 22 21.88 -24.08 6.38
CA PRO A 22 21.52 -22.77 5.85
C PRO A 22 20.05 -22.80 5.40
N VAL A 23 19.25 -21.88 5.95
CA VAL A 23 17.86 -21.69 5.54
C VAL A 23 17.90 -21.29 4.05
N PRO A 24 17.15 -21.97 3.17
CA PRO A 24 17.12 -21.59 1.76
C PRO A 24 16.71 -20.13 1.62
N ALA A 25 17.45 -19.38 0.80
CA ALA A 25 17.19 -17.97 0.56
C ALA A 25 15.72 -17.77 0.15
N ALA A 26 15.02 -16.89 0.86
CA ALA A 26 13.61 -16.62 0.60
C ALA A 26 13.43 -16.19 -0.86
N ARG A 27 12.42 -16.76 -1.55
CA ARG A 27 12.08 -16.35 -2.92
C ARG A 27 11.73 -14.85 -2.92
N PRO A 28 12.14 -14.10 -3.96
CA PRO A 28 11.82 -12.69 -4.04
C PRO A 28 10.30 -12.48 -4.06
N PRO A 29 9.80 -11.41 -3.42
CA PRO A 29 8.36 -11.12 -3.38
C PRO A 29 7.82 -10.91 -4.80
N ARG A 30 6.63 -11.46 -5.06
CA ARG A 30 5.98 -11.42 -6.38
C ARG A 30 4.68 -10.60 -6.42
N VAL A 31 4.15 -10.25 -5.26
CA VAL A 31 2.91 -9.48 -5.14
C VAL A 31 3.27 -8.01 -5.00
N GLY A 32 2.74 -7.17 -5.88
CA GLY A 32 2.84 -5.71 -5.76
C GLY A 32 1.82 -5.19 -4.77
N LEU A 33 2.23 -4.28 -3.89
CA LEU A 33 1.34 -3.57 -2.96
C LEU A 33 1.59 -2.07 -3.07
N LEU A 34 0.52 -1.29 -3.18
CA LEU A 34 0.61 0.16 -3.33
C LEU A 34 -0.36 0.83 -2.36
N TYR A 35 0.17 1.80 -1.61
CA TYR A 35 -0.57 2.68 -0.72
C TYR A 35 0.07 4.07 -0.76
N ASP A 36 -0.74 5.11 -0.66
CA ASP A 36 -0.26 6.49 -0.54
C ASP A 36 -1.19 7.28 0.39
N GLU A 37 -0.64 7.78 1.50
CA GLU A 37 -1.38 8.54 2.51
C GLU A 37 -2.00 9.82 1.91
N ARG A 38 -1.46 10.37 0.80
CA ARG A 38 -2.06 11.55 0.15
C ARG A 38 -3.49 11.30 -0.33
N MET A 39 -3.84 10.05 -0.67
CA MET A 39 -5.22 9.69 -1.01
C MET A 39 -6.20 9.84 0.18
N CYS A 40 -5.69 9.92 1.41
CA CYS A 40 -6.48 10.19 2.63
C CYS A 40 -6.85 11.67 2.78
N ALA A 41 -6.37 12.55 1.90
CA ALA A 41 -6.79 13.96 1.86
C ALA A 41 -8.25 14.11 1.37
N HIS A 42 -8.81 13.09 0.71
CA HIS A 42 -10.25 13.02 0.48
C HIS A 42 -10.98 12.61 1.76
N ALA A 43 -11.38 13.61 2.56
CA ALA A 43 -12.11 13.44 3.80
C ALA A 43 -13.46 14.18 3.81
N THR A 44 -14.42 13.69 4.58
CA THR A 44 -15.71 14.36 4.71
C THR A 44 -15.54 15.81 5.15
N PRO A 45 -16.29 16.76 4.54
CA PRO A 45 -16.35 18.10 5.06
C PRO A 45 -16.84 18.07 6.51
N ASP A 46 -16.17 18.83 7.38
CA ASP A 46 -16.65 19.15 8.73
C ASP A 46 -16.91 17.95 9.66
N GLY A 47 -16.30 16.79 9.36
CA GLY A 47 -16.36 15.60 10.23
C GLY A 47 -17.70 14.86 10.20
N GLU A 48 -18.50 15.05 9.16
CA GLU A 48 -19.73 14.27 8.97
C GLU A 48 -19.42 12.76 8.91
N ASP A 49 -20.28 11.96 9.54
CA ASP A 49 -20.19 10.50 9.48
C ASP A 49 -20.65 10.02 8.09
N HIS A 50 -19.67 9.72 7.24
CA HIS A 50 -19.90 9.20 5.91
C HIS A 50 -19.22 7.84 5.77
N PRO A 51 -19.87 6.85 5.14
CA PRO A 51 -19.30 5.52 4.97
C PRO A 51 -18.02 5.54 4.14
N GLU A 52 -17.88 6.50 3.23
CA GLU A 52 -16.64 6.76 2.49
C GLU A 52 -15.82 7.83 3.24
N ASN A 53 -14.72 7.41 3.86
CA ASN A 53 -13.83 8.28 4.65
C ASN A 53 -12.38 7.73 4.66
N PRO A 54 -11.37 8.54 5.07
CA PRO A 54 -9.96 8.16 5.05
C PRO A 54 -9.59 6.93 5.89
N GLU A 55 -10.34 6.65 6.96
CA GLU A 55 -10.05 5.51 7.84
C GLU A 55 -10.24 4.18 7.13
N ARG A 56 -11.02 4.12 6.04
CA ARG A 56 -11.08 2.92 5.18
C ARG A 56 -9.71 2.52 4.66
N LEU A 57 -8.97 3.48 4.12
CA LEU A 57 -7.62 3.25 3.57
C LEU A 57 -6.63 2.92 4.68
N ARG A 58 -6.64 3.71 5.77
CA ARG A 58 -5.71 3.53 6.88
C ARG A 58 -5.93 2.22 7.63
N ALA A 59 -7.18 1.81 7.85
CA ALA A 59 -7.49 0.55 8.54
C ALA A 59 -6.99 -0.65 7.74
N ILE A 60 -7.17 -0.66 6.41
CA ILE A 60 -6.65 -1.71 5.54
C ILE A 60 -5.12 -1.73 5.60
N TRP A 61 -4.47 -0.58 5.45
CA TRP A 61 -3.01 -0.50 5.52
C TRP A 61 -2.46 -0.99 6.87
N ARG A 62 -3.00 -0.49 7.99
CA ARG A 62 -2.62 -0.94 9.34
C ARG A 62 -2.78 -2.44 9.53
N LYS A 63 -3.88 -3.02 9.03
CA LYS A 63 -4.12 -4.47 9.12
C LYS A 63 -3.11 -5.25 8.29
N LEU A 64 -2.85 -4.82 7.04
CA LEU A 64 -1.85 -5.47 6.18
C LEU A 64 -0.44 -5.41 6.79
N ASP A 65 -0.08 -4.27 7.37
CA ASP A 65 1.21 -4.07 8.01
C ASP A 65 1.35 -4.92 9.28
N ALA A 66 0.34 -4.92 10.16
CA ALA A 66 0.32 -5.72 11.39
C ALA A 66 0.43 -7.23 11.13
N GLU A 67 -0.11 -7.72 10.01
CA GLU A 67 -0.02 -9.12 9.58
C GLU A 67 1.25 -9.42 8.76
N GLY A 68 2.14 -8.43 8.60
CA GLY A 68 3.41 -8.57 7.90
C GLY A 68 3.30 -8.71 6.37
N PHE A 69 2.20 -8.28 5.75
CA PHE A 69 2.07 -8.31 4.29
C PHE A 69 2.96 -7.27 3.61
N THR A 70 3.18 -6.12 4.25
CA THR A 70 4.04 -5.04 3.73
C THR A 70 5.48 -5.49 3.51
N SER A 71 6.00 -6.36 4.38
CA SER A 71 7.36 -6.94 4.26
C SER A 71 7.45 -8.10 3.26
N ARG A 72 6.29 -8.69 2.87
CA ARG A 72 6.19 -9.82 1.94
C ARG A 72 5.84 -9.41 0.51
N CYS A 73 5.57 -8.11 0.28
CA CYS A 73 5.18 -7.56 -1.01
C CYS A 73 6.25 -6.61 -1.58
N VAL A 74 6.20 -6.39 -2.88
CA VAL A 74 6.94 -5.31 -3.54
C VAL A 74 6.15 -4.02 -3.36
N LEU A 75 6.64 -3.13 -2.49
CA LEU A 75 6.01 -1.81 -2.30
C LEU A 75 6.23 -0.92 -3.53
N LEU A 76 5.14 -0.46 -4.12
CA LEU A 76 5.13 0.45 -5.26
C LEU A 76 4.79 1.87 -4.81
N LYS A 77 5.34 2.86 -5.50
CA LYS A 77 5.02 4.27 -5.27
C LYS A 77 3.86 4.68 -6.17
N ALA A 78 2.88 5.39 -5.61
CA ALA A 78 1.83 6.02 -6.39
C ALA A 78 2.43 7.07 -7.34
N LYS A 79 1.76 7.23 -8.48
CA LYS A 79 2.02 8.27 -9.47
C LYS A 79 0.66 8.83 -9.86
N GLU A 80 0.60 10.14 -10.13
CA GLU A 80 -0.60 10.73 -10.71
C GLU A 80 -0.83 10.23 -12.14
N ALA A 81 -2.08 9.98 -12.50
CA ALA A 81 -2.45 9.69 -13.88
C ALA A 81 -2.26 10.93 -14.75
N GLU A 82 -1.60 10.75 -15.90
CA GLU A 82 -1.53 11.79 -16.93
C GLU A 82 -2.91 11.94 -17.60
N ASP A 83 -3.29 13.19 -17.94
CA ASP A 83 -4.59 13.53 -18.55
C ASP A 83 -4.93 12.65 -19.76
N LYS A 84 -3.94 12.28 -20.58
CA LYS A 84 -4.16 11.42 -21.76
C LYS A 84 -4.77 10.06 -21.40
N TYR A 85 -4.43 9.51 -20.23
CA TYR A 85 -4.99 8.25 -19.76
C TYR A 85 -6.40 8.45 -19.22
N ILE A 86 -6.64 9.54 -18.49
CA ILE A 86 -7.97 9.88 -17.98
C ILE A 86 -8.94 10.17 -19.14
N ALA A 87 -8.45 10.85 -20.18
CA ALA A 87 -9.18 11.19 -21.39
C ALA A 87 -9.58 9.98 -22.26
N SER A 88 -9.08 8.78 -21.96
CA SER A 88 -9.52 7.56 -22.64
C SER A 88 -10.95 7.14 -22.26
N VAL A 89 -11.45 7.60 -21.11
CA VAL A 89 -12.77 7.25 -20.57
C VAL A 89 -13.58 8.44 -20.06
N HIS A 90 -12.98 9.63 -19.93
CA HIS A 90 -13.66 10.86 -19.52
C HIS A 90 -13.52 11.98 -20.55
N SER A 91 -14.54 12.84 -20.66
CA SER A 91 -14.49 14.03 -21.50
C SER A 91 -13.54 15.10 -20.91
N GLN A 92 -13.01 15.97 -21.77
CA GLN A 92 -12.15 17.09 -21.34
C GLN A 92 -12.85 18.03 -20.35
N ASP A 93 -14.14 18.29 -20.56
CA ASP A 93 -14.94 19.10 -19.65
C ASP A 93 -15.05 18.48 -18.26
N HIS A 94 -15.20 17.14 -18.18
CA HIS A 94 -15.22 16.44 -16.90
C HIS A 94 -13.87 16.50 -16.20
N ILE A 95 -12.77 16.30 -16.93
CA ILE A 95 -11.40 16.39 -16.39
C ILE A 95 -11.15 17.79 -15.82
N LYS A 96 -11.51 18.83 -16.58
CA LYS A 96 -11.38 20.22 -16.15
C LYS A 96 -12.22 20.49 -14.90
N LEU A 97 -13.47 20.05 -14.87
CA LEU A 97 -14.33 20.17 -13.69
C LEU A 97 -13.70 19.50 -12.47
N MET A 98 -13.20 18.27 -12.62
CA MET A 98 -12.56 17.54 -11.52
C MET A 98 -11.31 18.25 -11.02
N LYS A 99 -10.53 18.91 -11.87
CA LYS A 99 -9.37 19.71 -11.44
C LYS A 99 -9.78 20.97 -10.68
N GLU A 100 -10.87 21.62 -11.09
CA GLU A 100 -11.39 22.84 -10.46
C GLU A 100 -12.03 22.58 -9.08
N ILE A 101 -12.50 21.36 -8.81
CA ILE A 101 -13.12 20.98 -7.53
C ILE A 101 -12.18 21.17 -6.34
N SER A 102 -10.87 21.01 -6.52
CA SER A 102 -9.90 21.25 -5.44
C SER A 102 -9.62 22.73 -5.19
N SER A 103 -10.21 23.66 -5.96
CA SER A 103 -10.04 25.10 -5.74
C SER A 103 -10.52 25.55 -4.35
N LYS A 104 -9.91 26.59 -3.78
CA LYS A 104 -10.23 27.04 -2.40
C LYS A 104 -11.67 27.53 -2.20
N ASN A 105 -12.47 27.70 -3.25
CA ASN A 105 -13.84 28.22 -3.17
C ASN A 105 -14.87 27.13 -2.80
N TYR A 106 -15.16 27.02 -1.51
CA TYR A 106 -16.14 26.08 -0.95
C TYR A 106 -17.55 26.23 -1.55
N SER A 107 -18.02 27.46 -1.75
CA SER A 107 -19.36 27.74 -2.29
C SER A 107 -19.55 27.20 -3.70
N SER A 108 -18.52 27.30 -4.55
CA SER A 108 -18.54 26.72 -5.89
C SER A 108 -18.52 25.19 -5.84
N ARG A 109 -17.72 24.60 -4.94
CA ARG A 109 -17.67 23.15 -4.74
C ARG A 109 -19.00 22.56 -4.28
N ASN A 110 -19.67 23.19 -3.31
CA ASN A 110 -20.96 22.69 -2.81
C ASN A 110 -22.04 22.72 -3.91
N LYS A 111 -22.06 23.77 -4.74
CA LYS A 111 -22.96 23.83 -5.91
C LYS A 111 -22.71 22.71 -6.92
N ILE A 112 -21.45 22.33 -7.13
CA ILE A 112 -21.08 21.21 -8.01
C ILE A 112 -21.50 19.89 -7.37
N THR A 113 -21.19 19.69 -6.09
CA THR A 113 -21.51 18.48 -5.31
C THR A 113 -23.00 18.15 -5.39
N ARG A 114 -23.87 19.14 -5.19
CA ARG A 114 -25.34 18.98 -5.26
C ARG A 114 -25.88 18.55 -6.63
N LYS A 115 -25.09 18.64 -7.70
CA LYS A 115 -25.47 18.14 -9.03
C LYS A 115 -25.26 16.63 -9.16
N PHE A 116 -24.50 16.03 -8.25
CA PHE A 116 -24.22 14.60 -8.22
C PHE A 116 -24.95 13.94 -7.05
N ASN A 117 -25.31 12.68 -7.22
CA ASN A 117 -25.99 11.91 -6.18
C ASN A 117 -24.95 11.19 -5.30
N SER A 118 -25.06 11.32 -3.97
CA SER A 118 -24.22 10.60 -2.99
C SER A 118 -22.70 10.76 -3.18
N ILE A 119 -22.24 11.95 -3.55
CA ILE A 119 -20.82 12.29 -3.63
C ILE A 119 -20.56 13.48 -2.73
N TYR A 120 -19.40 13.52 -2.07
CA TYR A 120 -18.87 14.72 -1.45
C TYR A 120 -17.55 15.10 -2.13
N PHE A 121 -17.17 16.37 -2.01
CA PHE A 121 -15.89 16.85 -2.50
C PHE A 121 -15.21 17.72 -1.45
N ASN A 122 -13.88 17.76 -1.47
CA ASN A 122 -13.03 18.65 -0.69
C ASN A 122 -11.80 19.09 -1.51
N GLN A 123 -10.83 19.76 -0.87
CA GLN A 123 -9.60 20.23 -1.52
C GLN A 123 -8.62 19.10 -1.89
N GLY A 124 -8.72 17.92 -1.25
CA GLY A 124 -7.90 16.75 -1.55
C GLY A 124 -8.52 15.80 -2.58
N SER A 125 -9.79 16.00 -2.96
CA SER A 125 -10.52 15.13 -3.89
C SER A 125 -9.81 14.94 -5.22
N SER A 126 -9.32 16.02 -5.83
CA SER A 126 -8.73 15.92 -7.18
C SER A 126 -7.40 15.19 -7.15
N GLU A 127 -6.52 15.51 -6.19
CA GLU A 127 -5.24 14.82 -6.02
C GLU A 127 -5.46 13.34 -5.72
N SER A 128 -6.37 13.02 -4.79
CA SER A 128 -6.70 11.64 -4.42
C SER A 128 -7.21 10.84 -5.62
N ALA A 129 -8.05 11.43 -6.46
CA ALA A 129 -8.58 10.78 -7.67
C ALA A 129 -7.50 10.48 -8.70
N VAL A 130 -6.62 11.44 -9.01
CA VAL A 130 -5.54 11.22 -10.00
C VAL A 130 -4.47 10.27 -9.48
N LEU A 131 -4.18 10.28 -8.18
CA LEU A 131 -3.29 9.30 -7.54
C LEU A 131 -3.88 7.90 -7.59
N ALA A 132 -5.17 7.73 -7.28
CA ALA A 132 -5.83 6.42 -7.34
C ALA A 132 -5.78 5.84 -8.76
N ALA A 133 -6.14 6.65 -9.77
CA ALA A 133 -6.09 6.22 -11.17
C ALA A 133 -4.67 5.85 -11.62
N GLY A 134 -3.67 6.70 -11.32
CA GLY A 134 -2.29 6.44 -11.72
C GLY A 134 -1.65 5.28 -10.96
N SER A 135 -2.11 5.00 -9.74
CA SER A 135 -1.71 3.82 -8.98
C SER A 135 -2.16 2.52 -9.65
N VAL A 136 -3.40 2.45 -10.12
CA VAL A 136 -3.91 1.27 -10.84
C VAL A 136 -3.15 1.07 -12.15
N ILE A 137 -2.92 2.15 -12.92
CA ILE A 137 -2.11 2.10 -14.15
C ILE A 137 -0.72 1.55 -13.83
N LYS A 138 -0.07 2.08 -12.78
CA LYS A 138 1.28 1.67 -12.38
C LYS A 138 1.36 0.19 -12.01
N VAL A 139 0.39 -0.30 -11.25
CA VAL A 139 0.32 -1.71 -10.85
C VAL A 139 0.08 -2.59 -12.08
N ALA A 140 -0.83 -2.20 -12.97
CA ALA A 140 -1.13 -2.94 -14.20
C ALA A 140 0.10 -3.03 -15.13
N GLU A 141 0.82 -1.94 -15.35
CA GLU A 141 2.07 -1.92 -16.11
C GLU A 141 3.12 -2.87 -15.51
N LYS A 142 3.21 -2.92 -14.17
CA LYS A 142 4.16 -3.80 -13.49
C LYS A 142 3.80 -5.28 -13.63
N VAL A 143 2.52 -5.61 -13.64
CA VAL A 143 2.06 -6.99 -13.88
C VAL A 143 2.27 -7.37 -15.35
N ALA A 144 1.93 -6.48 -16.29
CA ALA A 144 2.06 -6.75 -17.72
C ALA A 144 3.51 -6.89 -18.20
N ALA A 145 4.47 -6.31 -17.46
CA ALA A 145 5.90 -6.40 -17.76
C ALA A 145 6.62 -7.55 -17.03
N ALA A 146 5.92 -8.35 -16.23
CA ALA A 146 6.46 -9.47 -15.45
C ALA A 146 6.37 -10.79 -16.22
#